data_AF-A0A954E171-F1
#
_entry.id   AF-A0A954E171-F1
#
_cell.length_a   1.000
_cell.length_b   1.000
_cell.length_c   1.000
_cell.angle_alpha   90.00
_cell.angle_beta   90.00
_cell.angle_gamma   90.00
#
_symmetry.space_group_name_H-M   'P 1'
#
loop_
_entity.id
_entity.type
_entity.pdbx_description
1 polymer ?
#
loop_
_entity_poly.entity_id
_entity_poly.type
_entity_poly.pdbx_seq_one_letter_code
_entity_poly.pdbx_strand_id
1 'polypeptide(L)'
;MNESKTDSSNTPRRGGWGRRGCGCFAFLLGASATLVAFAPLLFGRLVMESAVEEANREIAGELEIGDVALSWTGTQRLEGLRLRDPEGRTVAEFDLECPSVWQLIRAAGKVNDGEHGDYGKLFGTLELALVTGPGVPSNLERALAPRDGAASGAGSGGGVGGGSASGDAGADAGDNEVEFSVTTGIRLARLELELQVKHFSWSDPRLDAGGRAVGCKDLVARMVFEPEQPARLTVSGEHLYGDRHAPLAADASI
;
A
#
# COMPACT_ATOMS: atom_id res chain seq x y z
N MET A 1 48.91 -72.08 -27.21
CA MET A 1 49.13 -70.78 -27.87
C MET A 1 47.78 -70.18 -28.13
N ASN A 2 47.31 -69.30 -27.23
CA ASN A 2 46.03 -68.61 -27.38
C ASN A 2 46.32 -67.12 -27.56
N GLU A 3 45.77 -66.59 -28.64
CA GLU A 3 46.00 -65.26 -29.16
C GLU A 3 45.43 -64.17 -28.24
N SER A 4 46.25 -63.15 -28.01
CA SER A 4 45.94 -61.92 -27.30
C SER A 4 44.93 -61.09 -28.08
N LYS A 5 43.71 -60.98 -27.54
CA LYS A 5 42.65 -60.10 -28.04
C LYS A 5 42.96 -58.67 -27.62
N THR A 6 43.30 -57.84 -28.61
CA THR A 6 43.61 -56.42 -28.51
C THR A 6 42.46 -55.61 -27.90
N ASP A 7 42.74 -54.94 -26.78
CA ASP A 7 41.91 -53.89 -26.20
C ASP A 7 41.79 -52.70 -27.17
N SER A 8 40.59 -52.50 -27.70
CA SER A 8 40.25 -51.29 -28.46
C SER A 8 40.01 -50.14 -27.48
N SER A 9 41.02 -49.30 -27.29
CA SER A 9 40.95 -48.07 -26.51
C SER A 9 40.01 -47.06 -27.18
N ASN A 10 38.74 -47.11 -26.80
CA ASN A 10 37.74 -46.14 -27.20
C ASN A 10 38.01 -44.80 -26.50
N THR A 11 38.80 -43.92 -27.13
CA THR A 11 39.04 -42.57 -26.62
C THR A 11 37.75 -41.74 -26.72
N PRO A 12 37.16 -41.28 -25.60
CA PRO A 12 35.95 -40.46 -25.64
C PRO A 12 36.28 -39.14 -26.34
N ARG A 13 35.64 -38.89 -27.49
CA ARG A 13 35.68 -37.60 -28.19
C ARG A 13 35.09 -36.55 -27.25
N ARG A 14 35.93 -35.71 -26.66
CA ARG A 14 35.53 -34.52 -25.89
C ARG A 14 34.82 -33.54 -26.82
N GLY A 15 33.50 -33.67 -26.94
CA GLY A 15 32.65 -32.77 -27.69
C GLY A 15 32.71 -31.36 -27.11
N GLY A 16 33.20 -30.40 -27.89
CA GLY A 16 33.31 -28.98 -27.55
C GLY A 16 31.96 -28.26 -27.48
N TRP A 17 31.06 -28.70 -26.60
CA TRP A 17 29.75 -28.08 -26.37
C TRP A 17 29.78 -26.87 -25.42
N GLY A 18 30.92 -26.59 -24.77
CA GLY A 18 30.99 -25.63 -23.66
C GLY A 18 30.98 -24.13 -24.01
N ARG A 19 30.88 -23.71 -25.28
CA ARG A 19 31.01 -22.28 -25.64
C ARG A 19 29.79 -21.60 -26.28
N ARG A 20 28.77 -22.35 -26.72
CA ARG A 20 27.57 -21.74 -27.34
C ARG A 20 26.44 -21.44 -26.36
N GLY A 21 26.41 -22.07 -25.18
CA GLY A 21 25.37 -21.83 -24.17
C GLY A 21 25.58 -20.62 -23.25
N CYS A 22 26.81 -20.09 -23.18
CA CYS A 22 27.14 -19.04 -22.21
C CYS A 22 26.54 -17.67 -22.59
N GLY A 23 26.39 -17.39 -23.90
CA GLY A 23 25.81 -16.14 -24.39
C GLY A 23 24.32 -15.98 -24.07
N CYS A 24 23.52 -17.03 -24.26
CA CYS A 24 22.09 -17.00 -23.95
C CYS A 24 21.83 -16.81 -22.46
N PHE A 25 22.62 -17.47 -21.60
CA PHE A 25 22.49 -17.31 -20.16
C PHE A 25 22.84 -15.89 -19.71
N ALA A 26 23.94 -15.32 -20.24
CA ALA A 26 24.33 -13.94 -19.95
C ALA A 26 23.26 -12.93 -20.41
N PHE A 27 22.66 -13.15 -21.59
CA PHE A 27 21.57 -12.32 -22.10
C PHE A 27 20.32 -12.41 -21.22
N LEU A 28 19.88 -13.63 -20.87
CA LEU A 28 18.72 -13.82 -19.99
C LEU A 28 18.95 -13.18 -18.63
N LEU A 29 20.13 -13.37 -18.04
CA LEU A 29 20.47 -12.76 -16.75
C LEU A 29 20.51 -11.24 -16.82
N GLY A 30 21.06 -10.68 -17.90
CA GLY A 30 21.03 -9.24 -18.15
C GLY A 30 19.62 -8.69 -18.37
N ALA A 31 18.78 -9.39 -19.12
CA ALA A 31 17.38 -9.03 -19.36
C ALA A 31 16.56 -9.10 -18.06
N SER A 32 16.72 -10.15 -17.26
CA SER A 32 16.08 -10.29 -15.96
C SER A 32 16.53 -9.20 -14.99
N ALA A 33 17.83 -8.91 -14.90
CA ALA A 33 18.34 -7.83 -14.06
C ALA A 33 17.78 -6.46 -14.48
N THR A 34 17.65 -6.24 -15.79
CA THR A 34 17.02 -5.03 -16.34
C THR A 34 15.54 -4.97 -15.94
N LEU A 35 14.79 -6.06 -16.12
CA LEU A 35 13.36 -6.11 -15.77
C LEU A 35 13.13 -5.85 -14.28
N VAL A 36 13.97 -6.41 -13.40
CA VAL A 36 13.93 -6.14 -11.96
C VAL A 36 14.27 -4.69 -11.65
N ALA A 37 15.29 -4.11 -12.29
CA ALA A 37 15.66 -2.72 -12.08
C ALA A 37 14.51 -1.75 -12.46
N PHE A 38 13.77 -2.05 -13.53
CA PHE A 38 12.64 -1.24 -14.00
C PHE A 38 11.27 -1.65 -13.42
N ALA A 39 11.21 -2.70 -12.60
CA ALA A 39 9.95 -3.22 -12.05
C ALA A 39 9.13 -2.14 -11.32
N PRO A 40 9.69 -1.29 -10.43
CA PRO A 40 8.89 -0.27 -9.72
C PRO A 40 8.21 0.72 -10.68
N LEU A 41 8.86 1.07 -11.79
CA LEU A 41 8.30 1.98 -12.78
C LEU A 41 7.13 1.35 -13.56
N LEU A 42 7.18 0.03 -13.78
CA LEU A 42 6.14 -0.70 -14.52
C LEU A 42 4.96 -1.08 -13.63
N PHE A 43 5.23 -1.59 -12.43
CA PHE A 43 4.20 -2.06 -11.50
C PHE A 43 3.54 -0.94 -10.72
N GLY A 44 4.21 0.21 -10.53
CA GLY A 44 3.67 1.31 -9.74
C GLY A 44 2.34 1.81 -10.26
N ARG A 45 2.17 1.93 -11.58
CA ARG A 45 0.88 2.36 -12.16
C ARG A 45 -0.19 1.29 -12.07
N LEU A 46 0.14 0.05 -12.45
CA LEU A 46 -0.82 -1.06 -12.49
C LEU A 46 -1.39 -1.40 -11.10
N VAL A 47 -0.52 -1.47 -10.09
CA VAL A 47 -0.94 -1.80 -8.72
C VAL A 47 -1.81 -0.68 -8.16
N MET A 48 -1.46 0.58 -8.41
CA MET A 48 -2.22 1.71 -7.91
C MET A 48 -3.56 1.88 -8.63
N GLU A 49 -3.64 1.66 -9.94
CA GLU A 49 -4.91 1.64 -10.67
C GLU A 49 -5.85 0.57 -10.10
N SER A 50 -5.34 -0.64 -9.86
CA SER A 50 -6.13 -1.71 -9.25
C SER A 50 -6.58 -1.38 -7.83
N ALA A 51 -5.71 -0.78 -7.01
CA ALA A 51 -6.03 -0.39 -5.64
C ALA A 51 -7.08 0.74 -5.59
N VAL A 52 -6.96 1.71 -6.50
CA VAL A 52 -7.95 2.80 -6.66
C VAL A 52 -9.28 2.25 -7.12
N GLU A 53 -9.28 1.34 -8.10
CA GLU A 53 -10.50 0.71 -8.59
C GLU A 53 -11.20 -0.06 -7.47
N GLU A 54 -10.47 -0.85 -6.69
CA GLU A 54 -11.02 -1.57 -5.54
C GLU A 54 -11.59 -0.62 -4.48
N ALA A 55 -10.82 0.42 -4.10
CA ALA A 55 -11.31 1.43 -3.16
C ALA A 55 -12.61 2.09 -3.67
N ASN A 56 -12.67 2.44 -4.95
CA ASN A 56 -13.85 3.03 -5.60
C ASN A 56 -15.05 2.08 -5.75
N ARG A 57 -14.82 0.76 -5.64
CA ARG A 57 -15.90 -0.21 -5.52
C ARG A 57 -16.49 -0.24 -4.12
N GLU A 58 -15.66 -0.04 -3.10
CA GLU A 58 -16.09 -0.08 -1.69
C GLU A 58 -16.75 1.21 -1.22
N ILE A 59 -16.25 2.38 -1.64
CA ILE A 59 -16.73 3.69 -1.18
C ILE A 59 -17.70 4.35 -2.16
N ALA A 60 -18.58 5.21 -1.64
CA ALA A 60 -19.55 5.97 -2.44
C ALA A 60 -18.90 7.16 -3.17
N GLY A 61 -17.81 7.70 -2.63
CA GLY A 61 -17.01 8.73 -3.26
C GLY A 61 -16.13 8.22 -4.41
N GLU A 62 -15.24 9.08 -4.87
CA GLU A 62 -14.25 8.76 -5.91
C GLU A 62 -12.85 9.13 -5.43
N LEU A 63 -11.98 8.13 -5.36
CA LEU A 63 -10.57 8.25 -5.12
C LEU A 63 -9.86 8.37 -6.48
N GLU A 64 -9.06 9.42 -6.64
CA GLU A 64 -8.17 9.63 -7.78
C GLU A 64 -6.72 9.72 -7.30
N ILE A 65 -5.78 9.30 -8.14
CA ILE A 65 -4.35 9.41 -7.87
C ILE A 65 -3.69 10.14 -9.03
N GLY A 66 -2.86 11.14 -8.72
CA GLY A 66 -2.15 11.95 -9.69
C GLY A 66 -0.91 11.24 -10.24
N ASP A 67 0.18 11.25 -9.47
CA ASP A 67 1.44 10.64 -9.88
C ASP A 67 2.03 9.75 -8.78
N VAL A 68 2.80 8.76 -9.22
CA VAL A 68 3.41 7.74 -8.36
C VAL A 68 4.87 7.57 -8.76
N ALA A 69 5.78 8.03 -7.91
CA ALA A 69 7.20 7.84 -8.09
C ALA A 69 7.72 6.76 -7.14
N LEU A 70 7.91 5.54 -7.67
CA LEU A 70 8.51 4.44 -6.90
C LEU A 70 10.03 4.40 -7.11
N SER A 71 10.76 4.12 -6.04
CA SER A 71 12.22 4.04 -6.05
C SER A 71 12.72 2.86 -5.22
N TRP A 72 13.69 2.12 -5.77
CA TRP A 72 14.29 0.96 -5.09
C TRP A 72 15.01 1.37 -3.81
N THR A 73 15.83 2.43 -3.87
CA THR A 73 16.72 2.85 -2.78
C THR A 73 16.44 4.27 -2.28
N GLY A 74 15.64 5.05 -3.01
CA GLY A 74 15.24 6.40 -2.62
C GLY A 74 13.83 6.46 -2.07
N THR A 75 13.46 7.62 -1.53
CA THR A 75 12.09 7.90 -1.08
C THR A 75 11.11 7.71 -2.24
N GLN A 76 9.96 7.11 -1.94
CA GLN A 76 8.84 6.98 -2.85
C GLN A 76 7.90 8.16 -2.64
N ARG A 77 7.23 8.62 -3.69
CA ARG A 77 6.26 9.72 -3.61
C ARG A 77 4.95 9.33 -4.25
N LEU A 78 3.87 9.69 -3.58
CA LEU A 78 2.50 9.61 -4.05
C LEU A 78 1.96 11.03 -4.03
N GLU A 79 1.69 11.59 -5.20
CA GLU A 79 1.28 13.00 -5.35
C GLU A 79 -0.13 13.08 -5.93
N GLY A 80 -0.92 14.03 -5.42
CA GLY A 80 -2.26 14.33 -5.92
C GLY A 80 -3.28 13.23 -5.67
N LEU A 81 -3.22 12.56 -4.52
CA LEU A 81 -4.30 11.66 -4.11
C LEU A 81 -5.51 12.51 -3.70
N ARG A 82 -6.63 12.37 -4.39
CA ARG A 82 -7.82 13.19 -4.19
C ARG A 82 -9.02 12.30 -3.86
N LEU A 83 -9.72 12.63 -2.79
CA LEU A 83 -11.00 12.04 -2.45
C LEU A 83 -12.11 13.03 -2.79
N ARG A 84 -13.03 12.62 -3.65
CA ARG A 84 -14.23 13.36 -4.02
C ARG A 84 -15.46 12.75 -3.37
N ASP A 85 -16.41 13.60 -2.99
CA ASP A 85 -17.74 13.15 -2.56
C ASP A 85 -18.59 12.69 -3.76
N PRO A 86 -19.75 12.06 -3.54
CA PRO A 86 -20.63 11.63 -4.62
C PRO A 86 -21.17 12.77 -5.52
N GLU A 87 -21.03 14.02 -5.10
CA GLU A 87 -21.39 15.21 -5.88
C GLU A 87 -20.20 15.73 -6.73
N GLY A 88 -19.06 15.03 -6.70
CA GLY A 88 -17.84 15.36 -7.45
C GLY A 88 -16.98 16.44 -6.80
N ARG A 89 -17.26 16.84 -5.55
CA ARG A 89 -16.48 17.87 -4.85
C ARG A 89 -15.31 17.25 -4.13
N THR A 90 -14.12 17.84 -4.27
CA THR A 90 -12.92 17.41 -3.53
C THR A 90 -13.09 17.67 -2.04
N VAL A 91 -12.98 16.62 -1.25
CA VAL A 91 -13.07 16.65 0.22
C VAL A 91 -11.70 16.60 0.86
N ALA A 92 -10.80 15.79 0.29
CA ALA A 92 -9.44 15.63 0.75
C ALA A 92 -8.47 15.60 -0.43
N GLU A 93 -7.32 16.26 -0.29
CA GLU A 93 -6.16 16.10 -1.18
C GLU A 93 -4.95 15.76 -0.31
N PHE A 94 -4.20 14.73 -0.72
CA PHE A 94 -3.15 14.12 0.08
C PHE A 94 -1.94 13.81 -0.79
N ASP A 95 -0.77 14.19 -0.27
CA ASP A 95 0.53 13.82 -0.82
C ASP A 95 1.27 13.00 0.24
N LEU A 96 1.98 11.95 -0.16
CA LEU A 96 2.67 11.05 0.75
C LEU A 96 4.08 10.74 0.26
N GLU A 97 5.06 10.92 1.13
CA GLU A 97 6.41 10.43 0.98
C GLU A 97 6.59 9.15 1.81
N CYS A 98 6.94 8.06 1.14
CA CYS A 98 7.20 6.76 1.75
C CYS A 98 8.70 6.40 1.69
N PRO A 99 9.19 5.56 2.61
CA PRO A 99 10.53 4.97 2.50
C PRO A 99 10.69 4.15 1.22
N SER A 100 11.92 3.84 0.85
CA SER A 100 12.25 3.09 -0.36
C SER A 100 11.67 1.68 -0.39
N VAL A 101 11.42 1.12 -1.59
CA VAL A 101 10.93 -0.26 -1.75
C VAL A 101 11.82 -1.27 -1.02
N TRP A 102 13.14 -1.07 -1.07
CA TRP A 102 14.09 -1.96 -0.40
C TRP A 102 13.98 -1.92 1.13
N GLN A 103 13.70 -0.76 1.72
CA GLN A 103 13.42 -0.64 3.15
C GLN A 103 12.13 -1.38 3.51
N LEU A 104 11.07 -1.22 2.71
CA LEU A 104 9.80 -1.92 2.92
C LEU A 104 9.96 -3.44 2.82
N ILE A 105 10.67 -3.95 1.81
CA ILE A 105 10.93 -5.39 1.65
C ILE A 105 11.73 -5.95 2.84
N ARG A 106 12.76 -5.23 3.30
CA ARG A 106 13.53 -5.65 4.49
C ARG A 106 12.69 -5.64 5.76
N ALA A 107 11.86 -4.60 5.94
CA ALA A 107 10.96 -4.52 7.07
C ALA A 107 9.95 -5.68 7.07
N ALA A 108 9.36 -5.99 5.91
CA ALA A 108 8.47 -7.12 5.72
C ALA A 108 9.16 -8.47 5.96
N GLY A 109 10.41 -8.64 5.52
CA GLY A 109 11.20 -9.85 5.77
C GLY A 109 11.34 -10.14 7.27
N LYS A 110 11.67 -9.12 8.07
CA LYS A 110 11.73 -9.26 9.54
C LYS A 110 10.39 -9.67 10.16
N VAL A 111 9.29 -9.09 9.68
CA VAL A 111 7.93 -9.46 10.14
C VAL A 111 7.64 -10.93 9.87
N ASN A 112 8.06 -11.46 8.72
CA ASN A 112 7.91 -12.88 8.40
C ASN A 112 8.78 -13.79 9.28
N ASP A 113 9.92 -13.30 9.76
CA ASP A 113 10.79 -14.01 10.71
C ASP A 113 10.28 -13.93 12.17
N GLY A 114 9.14 -13.26 12.40
CA GLY A 114 8.59 -13.02 13.74
C GLY A 114 9.28 -11.90 14.51
N GLU A 115 10.14 -11.12 13.83
CA GLU A 115 10.78 -9.93 14.38
C GLU A 115 9.96 -8.66 14.07
N HIS A 116 10.18 -7.62 14.88
CA HIS A 116 9.59 -6.32 14.61
C HIS A 116 10.25 -5.65 13.38
N GLY A 117 9.47 -5.43 12.34
CA GLY A 117 9.89 -4.68 11.15
C GLY A 117 9.87 -3.18 11.43
N ASP A 118 10.90 -2.44 11.00
CA ASP A 118 10.91 -0.98 11.05
C ASP A 118 10.64 -0.42 9.66
N TYR A 119 9.41 0.08 9.45
CA TYR A 119 9.00 0.67 8.19
C TYR A 119 9.45 2.13 8.08
N GLY A 120 10.03 2.72 9.13
CA GLY A 120 10.53 4.09 9.12
C GLY A 120 9.42 5.14 9.21
N LYS A 121 9.71 6.32 8.66
CA LYS A 121 8.83 7.48 8.72
C LYS A 121 8.10 7.69 7.39
N LEU A 122 6.81 7.96 7.49
CA LEU A 122 5.94 8.43 6.42
C LEU A 122 5.67 9.91 6.66
N PHE A 123 5.85 10.72 5.63
CA PHE A 123 5.52 12.14 5.67
C PHE A 123 4.37 12.42 4.73
N GLY A 124 3.27 12.91 5.25
CA GLY A 124 2.08 13.23 4.48
C GLY A 124 1.77 14.72 4.54
N THR A 125 1.30 15.29 3.45
CA THR A 125 0.63 16.59 3.42
C THR A 125 -0.84 16.36 3.14
N LEU A 126 -1.73 17.01 3.90
CA LEU A 126 -3.17 16.85 3.77
C LEU A 126 -3.87 18.20 3.69
N GLU A 127 -4.79 18.32 2.76
CA GLU A 127 -5.73 19.42 2.64
C GLU A 127 -7.15 18.87 2.81
N LEU A 128 -7.89 19.38 3.79
CA LEU A 128 -9.24 18.91 4.12
C LEU A 128 -10.24 20.06 4.07
N ALA A 129 -11.31 19.84 3.30
CA ALA A 129 -12.47 20.72 3.25
C ALA A 129 -13.69 19.99 3.80
N LEU A 130 -13.94 20.10 5.11
CA LEU A 130 -15.07 19.43 5.76
C LEU A 130 -16.30 20.34 5.83
N VAL A 131 -17.40 19.86 5.26
CA VAL A 131 -18.70 20.52 5.29
C VAL A 131 -19.66 19.60 6.05
N THR A 132 -20.21 20.10 7.16
CA THR A 132 -21.23 19.38 7.95
C THR A 132 -22.56 20.15 7.89
N GLY A 133 -23.68 19.42 7.83
CA GLY A 133 -25.03 19.98 7.87
C GLY A 133 -25.80 19.53 9.11
N PRO A 134 -26.91 20.20 9.49
CA PRO A 134 -27.65 19.84 10.68
C PRO A 134 -28.43 18.55 10.40
N GLY A 135 -27.99 17.44 11.02
CA GLY A 135 -28.58 16.11 10.79
C GLY A 135 -28.19 15.48 9.45
N VAL A 136 -27.21 16.05 8.75
CA VAL A 136 -26.65 15.50 7.51
C VAL A 136 -25.23 15.04 7.78
N PRO A 137 -24.86 13.81 7.39
CA PRO A 137 -23.47 13.33 7.43
C PRO A 137 -22.49 14.31 6.80
N SER A 138 -21.26 14.35 7.31
CA SER A 138 -20.22 15.22 6.71
C SER A 138 -19.97 14.84 5.24
N ASN A 139 -19.47 15.76 4.41
CA ASN A 139 -19.04 15.40 3.06
C ASN A 139 -17.97 14.30 3.03
N LEU A 140 -17.07 14.25 4.02
CA LEU A 140 -16.10 13.15 4.18
C LEU A 140 -16.80 11.82 4.50
N GLU A 141 -17.74 11.84 5.44
CA GLU A 141 -18.52 10.66 5.81
C GLU A 141 -19.34 10.15 4.62
N ARG A 142 -19.93 11.05 3.82
CA ARG A 142 -20.61 10.68 2.57
C ARG A 142 -19.66 10.11 1.52
N ALA A 143 -18.43 10.64 1.42
CA ALA A 143 -17.43 10.11 0.51
C ALA A 143 -16.94 8.71 0.92
N LEU A 144 -16.80 8.46 2.21
CA LEU A 144 -16.36 7.18 2.78
C LEU A 144 -17.50 6.19 3.06
N ALA A 145 -18.76 6.59 2.85
CA ALA A 145 -19.90 5.70 3.04
C ALA A 145 -19.76 4.48 2.13
N PRO A 146 -20.08 3.26 2.61
CA PRO A 146 -20.08 2.09 1.76
C PRO A 146 -20.99 2.28 0.54
N ARG A 147 -20.54 1.85 -0.63
CA ARG A 147 -21.35 1.92 -1.85
C ARG A 147 -22.53 0.95 -1.77
N ASP A 148 -23.73 1.42 -2.09
CA ASP A 148 -24.92 0.58 -2.14
C ASP A 148 -24.68 -0.60 -3.10
N GLY A 149 -24.63 -1.82 -2.56
CA GLY A 149 -24.36 -3.06 -3.32
C GLY A 149 -22.99 -3.72 -3.08
N ALA A 150 -22.02 -3.03 -2.46
CA ALA A 150 -20.70 -3.63 -2.17
C ALA A 150 -20.80 -4.81 -1.19
N ALA A 151 -21.69 -4.73 -0.20
CA ALA A 151 -21.89 -5.75 0.82
C ALA A 151 -22.48 -7.08 0.30
N SER A 152 -22.96 -7.15 -0.94
CA SER A 152 -23.56 -8.37 -1.50
C SER A 152 -22.60 -9.20 -2.37
N GLY A 153 -21.41 -8.68 -2.72
CA GLY A 153 -20.46 -9.35 -3.60
C GLY A 153 -19.45 -10.28 -2.92
N ALA A 154 -19.03 -9.96 -1.69
CA ALA A 154 -17.95 -10.68 -0.98
C ALA A 154 -18.33 -12.11 -0.51
N GLY A 155 -19.57 -12.55 -0.73
CA GLY A 155 -20.06 -13.89 -0.39
C GLY A 155 -20.37 -14.80 -1.58
N SER A 156 -20.24 -14.33 -2.82
CA SER A 156 -20.53 -15.17 -4.01
C SER A 156 -19.27 -15.92 -4.47
N GLY A 157 -18.71 -16.72 -3.55
CA GLY A 157 -17.78 -17.78 -3.91
C GLY A 157 -18.45 -18.69 -4.92
N GLY A 158 -17.84 -18.81 -6.09
CA GLY A 158 -18.28 -19.65 -7.18
C GLY A 158 -18.54 -21.07 -6.72
N GLY A 159 -19.82 -21.43 -6.62
CA GLY A 159 -20.27 -22.80 -6.78
C GLY A 159 -19.98 -23.23 -8.20
N VAL A 160 -18.72 -23.63 -8.47
CA VAL A 160 -18.34 -24.40 -9.64
C VAL A 160 -19.02 -25.76 -9.49
N GLY A 161 -20.22 -25.86 -10.03
CA GLY A 161 -20.94 -27.10 -10.15
C GLY A 161 -20.22 -28.05 -11.10
N GLY A 162 -19.85 -29.22 -10.60
CA GLY A 162 -20.03 -30.48 -11.31
C GLY A 162 -18.88 -30.93 -12.22
N GLY A 163 -17.91 -31.64 -11.64
CA GLY A 163 -16.95 -32.46 -12.37
C GLY A 163 -16.43 -33.62 -11.52
N SER A 164 -17.27 -34.63 -11.31
CA SER A 164 -16.83 -35.94 -10.78
C SER A 164 -15.79 -36.56 -11.72
N ALA A 165 -14.56 -36.73 -11.24
CA ALA A 165 -13.70 -37.82 -11.69
C ALA A 165 -12.74 -38.22 -10.55
N SER A 166 -12.96 -39.44 -10.09
CA SER A 166 -12.17 -40.19 -9.13
C SER A 166 -10.72 -40.40 -9.56
N GLY A 167 -9.80 -40.24 -8.61
CA GLY A 167 -8.48 -40.88 -8.61
C GLY A 167 -7.33 -39.93 -8.91
N ASP A 168 -6.51 -39.62 -7.92
CA ASP A 168 -5.23 -40.31 -7.70
C ASP A 168 -4.55 -39.71 -6.45
N ALA A 169 -3.87 -40.56 -5.68
CA ALA A 169 -3.16 -40.17 -4.47
C ALA A 169 -1.78 -39.61 -4.86
N GLY A 170 -1.57 -38.30 -4.73
CA GLY A 170 -0.29 -37.70 -5.11
C GLY A 170 -0.02 -36.37 -4.42
N ALA A 171 0.93 -36.40 -3.48
CA ALA A 171 1.68 -35.28 -2.91
C ALA A 171 0.85 -34.08 -2.41
N ASP A 172 0.63 -34.08 -1.10
CA ASP A 172 0.27 -32.94 -0.25
C ASP A 172 1.36 -31.86 -0.34
N ALA A 173 1.38 -31.13 -1.46
CA ALA A 173 2.06 -29.85 -1.57
C ALA A 173 1.13 -28.85 -0.90
N GLY A 174 1.32 -28.67 0.41
CA GLY A 174 0.54 -27.73 1.21
C GLY A 174 0.52 -26.37 0.55
N ASP A 175 -0.65 -26.02 -0.03
CA ASP A 175 -1.04 -24.67 -0.39
C ASP A 175 -1.13 -23.87 0.92
N ASN A 176 0.03 -23.47 1.43
CA ASN A 176 0.14 -22.38 2.38
C ASN A 176 -0.05 -21.11 1.58
N GLU A 177 -1.29 -20.83 1.19
CA GLU A 177 -1.69 -19.50 0.76
C GLU A 177 -1.45 -18.61 1.98
N VAL A 178 -0.32 -17.91 1.99
CA VAL A 178 0.03 -16.95 3.02
C VAL A 178 -0.93 -15.79 2.84
N GLU A 179 -2.09 -15.88 3.49
CA GLU A 179 -3.05 -14.79 3.59
C GLU A 179 -2.35 -13.65 4.33
N PHE A 180 -1.72 -12.76 3.56
CA PHE A 180 -1.12 -11.55 4.10
C PHE A 180 -2.26 -10.61 4.50
N SER A 181 -2.80 -10.82 5.69
CA SER A 181 -3.73 -9.86 6.27
C SER A 181 -2.95 -8.59 6.60
N VAL A 182 -3.30 -7.49 5.91
CA VAL A 182 -2.75 -6.15 6.16
C VAL A 182 -2.80 -5.79 7.64
N THR A 183 -3.86 -6.24 8.35
CA THR A 183 -4.02 -6.01 9.78
C THR A 183 -2.94 -6.71 10.64
N THR A 184 -2.49 -7.91 10.25
CA THR A 184 -1.41 -8.63 10.94
C THR A 184 -0.07 -7.95 10.70
N GLY A 185 0.19 -7.50 9.47
CA GLY A 185 1.44 -6.80 9.13
C GLY A 185 1.63 -5.50 9.91
N ILE A 186 0.56 -4.73 10.13
CA ILE A 186 0.61 -3.46 10.87
C ILE A 186 0.93 -3.67 12.37
N ARG A 187 0.48 -4.77 12.98
CA ARG A 187 0.71 -5.02 14.42
C ARG A 187 2.16 -5.33 14.78
N LEU A 188 2.93 -5.83 13.83
CA LEU A 188 4.34 -6.21 14.01
C LEU A 188 5.30 -5.14 13.50
N ALA A 189 4.76 -4.05 12.97
CA ALA A 189 5.48 -2.96 12.33
C ALA A 189 5.68 -1.80 13.31
N ARG A 190 6.90 -1.27 13.36
CA ARG A 190 7.11 0.11 13.80
C ARG A 190 6.90 1.04 12.62
N LEU A 191 6.01 2.01 12.80
CA LEU A 191 5.67 3.00 11.78
C LEU A 191 5.46 4.37 12.43
N GLU A 192 6.06 5.40 11.86
CA GLU A 192 5.81 6.79 12.26
C GLU A 192 5.19 7.54 11.08
N LEU A 193 3.98 8.06 11.25
CA LEU A 193 3.30 8.91 10.27
C LEU A 193 3.29 10.34 10.78
N GLU A 194 3.86 11.26 10.03
CA GLU A 194 3.79 12.70 10.28
C GLU A 194 2.94 13.33 9.18
N LEU A 195 1.82 13.93 9.57
CA LEU A 195 0.82 14.50 8.67
C LEU A 195 0.74 16.01 8.87
N GLN A 196 1.12 16.77 7.86
CA GLN A 196 0.99 18.22 7.83
C GLN A 196 -0.33 18.60 7.15
N VAL A 197 -1.29 19.05 7.94
CA VAL A 197 -2.56 19.57 7.48
C VAL A 197 -2.43 21.06 7.18
N LYS A 198 -2.24 21.41 5.91
CA LYS A 198 -2.05 22.81 5.47
C LYS A 198 -3.29 23.65 5.73
N HIS A 199 -4.45 23.10 5.41
CA HIS A 199 -5.73 23.76 5.56
C HIS A 199 -6.77 22.75 6.02
N PHE A 200 -7.39 23.08 7.14
CA PHE A 200 -8.57 22.41 7.67
C PHE A 200 -9.66 23.44 7.83
N SER A 201 -10.78 23.28 7.13
CA SER A 201 -11.98 24.08 7.38
C SER A 201 -13.12 23.18 7.77
N TRP A 202 -13.86 23.59 8.79
CA TRP A 202 -15.06 22.93 9.27
C TRP A 202 -16.19 23.97 9.40
N SER A 203 -17.30 23.72 8.69
CA SER A 203 -18.54 24.50 8.82
C SER A 203 -19.64 23.65 9.46
N ASP A 204 -20.13 24.06 10.64
CA ASP A 204 -21.30 23.48 11.30
C ASP A 204 -22.39 24.56 11.44
N PRO A 205 -23.58 24.38 10.82
CA PRO A 205 -24.70 25.32 10.92
C PRO A 205 -25.18 25.60 12.35
N ARG A 206 -24.86 24.73 13.33
CA ARG A 206 -25.17 24.96 14.75
C ARG A 206 -24.20 25.92 15.43
N LEU A 207 -22.95 25.97 14.98
CA LEU A 207 -21.96 26.97 15.41
C LEU A 207 -22.15 28.31 14.67
N ASP A 208 -23.06 28.33 13.70
CA ASP A 208 -23.18 29.34 12.67
C ASP A 208 -24.14 30.49 13.01
N ALA A 209 -24.43 30.73 14.30
CA ALA A 209 -25.12 31.96 14.72
C ALA A 209 -24.36 33.23 14.27
N GLY A 210 -23.10 33.10 13.86
CA GLY A 210 -22.26 34.16 13.26
C GLY A 210 -21.74 33.88 11.84
N GLY A 211 -22.11 32.79 11.17
CA GLY A 211 -21.79 32.57 9.74
C GLY A 211 -20.30 32.29 9.40
N ARG A 212 -19.45 31.86 10.35
CA ARG A 212 -18.00 31.74 10.12
C ARG A 212 -17.52 30.31 10.30
N ALA A 213 -16.92 29.77 9.24
CA ALA A 213 -16.20 28.50 9.30
C ALA A 213 -15.08 28.57 10.36
N VAL A 214 -14.97 27.52 11.17
CA VAL A 214 -13.83 27.32 12.07
C VAL A 214 -12.77 26.55 11.29
N GLY A 215 -11.53 26.97 11.39
CA GLY A 215 -10.46 26.31 10.67
C GLY A 215 -9.15 26.26 11.43
N CYS A 216 -8.25 25.40 10.98
CA CYS A 216 -6.88 25.37 11.42
C CYS A 216 -5.96 25.42 10.19
N LYS A 217 -4.84 26.13 10.32
CA LYS A 217 -3.73 26.00 9.36
C LYS A 217 -2.51 25.47 10.06
N ASP A 218 -1.69 24.78 9.28
CA ASP A 218 -0.39 24.27 9.69
C ASP A 218 -0.50 23.33 10.91
N LEU A 219 -1.52 22.47 10.91
CA LEU A 219 -1.71 21.46 11.94
C LEU A 219 -0.81 20.27 11.62
N VAL A 220 0.01 19.86 12.58
CA VAL A 220 0.88 18.69 12.48
C VAL A 220 0.28 17.60 13.35
N ALA A 221 -0.17 16.52 12.72
CA ALA A 221 -0.61 15.31 13.38
C ALA A 221 0.47 14.24 13.23
N ARG A 222 1.04 13.80 14.35
CA ARG A 222 2.06 12.74 14.40
C ARG A 222 1.44 11.50 15.02
N MET A 223 1.44 10.41 14.27
CA MET A 223 0.95 9.11 14.69
C MET A 223 2.11 8.13 14.78
N VAL A 224 2.32 7.53 15.94
CA VAL A 224 3.39 6.56 16.18
C VAL A 224 2.77 5.21 16.49
N PHE A 225 3.09 4.22 15.68
CA PHE A 225 2.75 2.82 15.87
C PHE A 225 4.01 2.10 16.37
N GLU A 226 3.94 1.57 17.59
CA GLU A 226 4.95 0.67 18.12
C GLU A 226 4.33 -0.73 18.25
N PRO A 227 5.10 -1.79 17.96
CA PRO A 227 4.61 -3.15 18.13
C PRO A 227 4.10 -3.38 19.55
N GLU A 228 2.97 -4.06 19.66
CA GLU A 228 2.32 -4.43 20.94
C GLU A 228 1.92 -3.23 21.83
N GLN A 229 1.98 -2.00 21.32
CA GLN A 229 1.53 -0.80 22.01
C GLN A 229 0.35 -0.15 21.28
N PRO A 230 -0.54 0.56 22.01
CA PRO A 230 -1.56 1.39 21.37
C PRO A 230 -0.91 2.49 20.54
N ALA A 231 -1.59 2.90 19.46
CA ALA A 231 -1.08 3.95 18.60
C ALA A 231 -1.13 5.28 19.36
N ARG A 232 -0.06 6.07 19.27
CA ARG A 232 -0.02 7.42 19.87
C ARG A 232 -0.26 8.46 18.81
N LEU A 233 -1.26 9.32 19.01
CA LEU A 233 -1.59 10.43 18.15
C LEU A 233 -1.34 11.74 18.90
N THR A 234 -0.33 12.49 18.45
CA THR A 234 -0.06 13.84 18.93
C THR A 234 -0.47 14.83 17.85
N VAL A 235 -1.30 15.80 18.20
CA VAL A 235 -1.75 16.87 17.29
C VAL A 235 -1.27 18.20 17.84
N SER A 236 -0.60 18.99 17.01
CA SER A 236 -0.11 20.33 17.35
C SER A 236 -0.44 21.33 16.24
N GLY A 237 -0.73 22.58 16.58
CA GLY A 237 -0.99 23.62 15.58
C GLY A 237 -0.97 25.03 16.17
N GLU A 238 -0.52 26.01 15.39
CA GLU A 238 -0.33 27.39 15.85
C GLU A 238 -1.55 28.29 15.63
N HIS A 239 -2.38 27.97 14.63
CA HIS A 239 -3.39 28.89 14.14
C HIS A 239 -4.77 28.23 14.02
N LEU A 240 -5.56 28.35 15.08
CA LEU A 240 -7.01 28.23 14.99
C LEU A 240 -7.57 29.57 14.49
N TYR A 241 -8.28 29.53 13.36
CA TYR A 241 -9.05 30.66 12.85
C TYR A 241 -10.45 30.59 13.45
N GLY A 242 -10.79 31.62 14.22
CA GLY A 242 -12.00 31.77 15.04
C GLY A 242 -11.80 32.91 16.05
N ASP A 243 -12.70 33.09 17.01
CA ASP A 243 -12.63 34.20 17.98
C ASP A 243 -11.49 34.07 19.00
N ARG A 244 -10.72 32.97 18.99
CA ARG A 244 -9.59 32.74 19.91
C ARG A 244 -8.38 32.16 19.17
N HIS A 245 -7.32 32.96 19.09
CA HIS A 245 -5.98 32.46 18.76
C HIS A 245 -5.40 31.77 20.00
N ALA A 246 -5.49 30.44 20.04
CA ALA A 246 -4.82 29.63 21.05
C ALA A 246 -4.09 28.49 20.34
N PRO A 247 -2.87 28.11 20.79
CA PRO A 247 -2.19 26.94 20.29
C PRO A 247 -3.05 25.69 20.58
N LEU A 248 -3.15 24.80 19.60
CA LEU A 248 -3.80 23.51 19.76
C LEU A 248 -2.72 22.48 20.09
N ALA A 249 -2.89 21.76 21.20
CA ALA A 249 -2.09 20.60 21.56
C ALA A 249 -3.02 19.53 22.12
N ALA A 250 -3.04 18.36 21.47
CA ALA A 250 -3.78 17.20 21.92
C ALA A 250 -2.89 15.96 21.83
N ASP A 251 -3.01 15.06 22.80
CA ASP A 251 -2.33 13.78 22.82
C ASP A 251 -3.36 12.69 23.13
N ALA A 252 -3.40 11.66 22.31
CA ALA A 252 -4.36 10.57 22.41
C ALA A 252 -3.66 9.22 22.21
N SER A 253 -4.10 8.23 22.97
CA SER A 253 -3.73 6.83 22.78
C SER A 253 -4.94 6.10 22.19
N ILE A 254 -4.76 5.43 21.05
CA ILE A 254 -5.80 4.71 20.30
C ILE A 254 -5.55 3.21 20.36
#